data_AF-A0A1W9V401-F1
#
_entry.id   AF-A0A1W9V401-F1
#
_cell.length_a   1.000
_cell.length_b   1.000
_cell.length_c   1.000
_cell.angle_alpha   90.00
_cell.angle_beta   90.00
_cell.angle_gamma   90.00
#
_symmetry.space_group_name_H-M   'P 1'
#
loop_
_entity.id
_entity.type
_entity.pdbx_description
1 polymer ?
#
loop_
_entity_poly.entity_id
_entity_poly.type
_entity_poly.pdbx_seq_one_letter_code
_entity_poly.pdbx_strand_id
1 'polypeptide(L)'
;MNWFSKIFSSKKNFDTEPRAIRAAEGILGNERLTSDLDDEAASILLDWGVAWAERVARSTAHLDDESASESMYPQLKAIRKLMRLISRWGANLEVWEKEQKEDAIEKILAYRKTLSNEPLPQPYQEKITLLPEQHFENPTQLVEELSRLLGFEGGKSSSNIE
;
A
#
# COMPACT_ATOMS: atom_id res chain seq x y z
N MET A 1 -43.97 12.62 17.29
CA MET A 1 -43.25 11.36 17.50
C MET A 1 -42.44 11.05 16.26
N ASN A 2 -41.11 11.18 16.33
CA ASN A 2 -40.25 11.24 15.15
C ASN A 2 -39.66 9.85 14.85
N TRP A 3 -40.29 9.12 13.93
CA TRP A 3 -39.88 7.77 13.48
C TRP A 3 -38.48 7.75 12.84
N PHE A 4 -37.98 8.90 12.38
CA PHE A 4 -36.65 9.05 11.78
C PHE A 4 -35.48 9.07 12.78
N SER A 5 -35.73 9.26 14.08
CA SER A 5 -34.66 9.30 15.09
C SER A 5 -34.09 7.92 15.45
N LYS A 6 -34.72 6.83 15.00
CA LYS A 6 -34.27 5.45 15.28
C LYS A 6 -33.38 4.83 14.18
N ILE A 7 -33.25 5.48 13.01
CA ILE A 7 -32.43 4.96 11.91
C ILE A 7 -30.95 5.34 12.07
N PHE A 8 -30.64 6.40 12.83
CA PHE A 8 -29.28 6.72 13.26
C PHE A 8 -28.99 6.14 14.64
N SER A 9 -29.17 4.82 14.77
CA SER A 9 -28.63 4.08 15.91
C SER A 9 -27.11 4.10 15.81
N SER A 10 -26.49 5.05 16.52
CA SER A 10 -25.11 5.04 17.04
C SER A 10 -24.18 3.99 16.41
N LYS A 11 -23.53 4.30 15.29
CA LYS A 11 -22.31 3.57 14.91
C LYS A 11 -21.28 3.86 16.01
N LYS A 12 -21.04 2.88 16.86
CA LYS A 12 -19.94 2.92 17.83
C LYS A 12 -18.65 2.99 17.02
N ASN A 13 -18.04 4.17 16.96
CA ASN A 13 -16.72 4.32 16.38
C ASN A 13 -15.73 3.70 17.36
N PHE A 14 -15.09 2.60 16.97
CA PHE A 14 -14.03 1.99 17.74
C PHE A 14 -12.75 2.80 17.56
N ASP A 15 -11.90 2.80 18.58
CA ASP A 15 -10.64 3.52 18.53
C ASP A 15 -9.71 2.86 17.50
N THR A 16 -9.44 3.59 16.41
CA THR A 16 -8.59 3.12 15.31
C THR A 16 -7.15 3.53 15.47
N GLU A 17 -6.84 4.47 16.37
CA GLU A 17 -5.50 5.00 16.55
C GLU A 17 -4.54 3.93 17.11
N PRO A 18 -4.89 3.16 18.17
CA PRO A 18 -4.08 2.03 18.62
C PRO A 18 -3.96 0.90 17.58
N ARG A 19 -4.93 0.77 16.67
CA ARG A 19 -4.87 -0.23 15.58
C ARG A 19 -3.91 0.23 14.48
N ALA A 20 -3.95 1.52 14.13
CA ALA A 20 -3.06 2.13 13.15
C ALA A 20 -1.60 2.08 13.62
N ILE A 21 -1.34 2.43 14.89
CA ILE A 21 0.00 2.34 15.50
C ILE A 21 0.53 0.92 15.41
N ARG A 22 -0.23 -0.08 15.90
CA ARG A 22 0.20 -1.49 15.84
C ARG A 22 0.44 -2.00 14.42
N ALA A 23 -0.40 -1.57 13.47
CA ALA A 23 -0.23 -1.93 12.06
C ALA A 23 1.06 -1.33 11.47
N ALA A 24 1.34 -0.06 11.76
CA ALA A 24 2.56 0.65 11.37
C ALA A 24 3.81 0.02 12.00
N GLU A 25 3.79 -0.24 13.31
CA GLU A 25 4.87 -0.94 14.02
C GLU A 25 5.14 -2.32 13.41
N GLY A 26 4.10 -3.04 12.98
CA GLY A 26 4.24 -4.32 12.29
C GLY A 26 4.82 -4.24 10.88
N ILE A 27 4.92 -3.05 10.29
CA ILE A 27 5.66 -2.77 9.05
C ILE A 27 7.09 -2.36 9.40
N LEU A 28 7.26 -1.35 10.26
CA LEU A 28 8.55 -0.80 10.66
C LEU A 28 9.47 -1.82 11.36
N GLY A 29 8.89 -2.71 12.17
CA GLY A 29 9.62 -3.76 12.87
C GLY A 29 10.07 -4.94 11.99
N ASN A 30 9.84 -4.90 10.68
CA ASN A 30 10.22 -5.96 9.76
C ASN A 30 11.23 -5.45 8.73
N GLU A 31 12.50 -5.38 9.14
CA GLU A 31 13.64 -4.93 8.33
C GLU A 31 13.77 -5.69 6.99
N ARG A 32 13.28 -6.94 6.94
CA ARG A 32 13.32 -7.77 5.72
C ARG A 32 12.44 -7.25 4.59
N LEU A 33 11.62 -6.23 4.82
CA LEU A 33 10.78 -5.62 3.80
C LEU A 33 11.59 -4.71 2.86
N THR A 34 12.73 -4.19 3.32
CA THR A 34 13.56 -3.22 2.60
C THR A 34 15.05 -3.52 2.67
N SER A 35 15.47 -4.66 3.25
CA SER A 35 16.88 -5.00 3.49
C SER A 35 17.79 -5.00 2.25
N ASP A 36 17.20 -5.11 1.06
CA ASP A 36 17.93 -5.20 -0.20
C ASP A 36 18.02 -3.84 -0.93
N LEU A 37 17.47 -2.77 -0.33
CA LEU A 37 17.43 -1.42 -0.89
C LEU A 37 18.45 -0.51 -0.19
N ASP A 38 18.85 0.56 -0.88
CA ASP A 38 19.52 1.70 -0.24
C ASP A 38 18.57 2.45 0.71
N ASP A 39 19.14 3.28 1.59
CA ASP A 39 18.39 3.98 2.64
C ASP A 39 17.27 4.88 2.09
N GLU A 40 17.48 5.50 0.93
CA GLU A 40 16.52 6.41 0.31
C GLU A 40 15.31 5.63 -0.23
N ALA A 41 15.55 4.62 -1.06
CA ALA A 41 14.51 3.75 -1.58
C ALA A 41 13.77 2.99 -0.45
N ALA A 42 14.49 2.55 0.57
CA ALA A 42 13.93 1.90 1.75
C ALA A 42 12.99 2.84 2.51
N SER A 43 13.40 4.09 2.75
CA SER A 43 12.57 5.09 3.45
C SER A 43 11.26 5.34 2.73
N ILE A 44 11.31 5.58 1.41
CA ILE A 44 10.11 5.83 0.60
C ILE A 44 9.16 4.63 0.65
N LEU A 45 9.70 3.41 0.53
CA LEU A 45 8.91 2.20 0.55
C LEU A 45 8.27 1.94 1.93
N LEU A 46 8.98 2.25 3.02
CA LEU A 46 8.46 2.16 4.39
C LEU A 46 7.33 3.16 4.65
N ASP A 47 7.52 4.43 4.28
CA ASP A 47 6.49 5.47 4.42
C ASP A 47 5.21 5.08 3.67
N TRP A 48 5.38 4.55 2.45
CA TRP A 48 4.30 4.00 1.65
C TRP A 48 3.59 2.82 2.35
N GLY A 49 4.35 1.86 2.86
CA GLY A 49 3.81 0.69 3.58
C GLY A 49 3.05 1.06 4.86
N VAL A 50 3.58 2.01 5.64
CA VAL A 50 2.96 2.53 6.86
C VAL A 50 1.64 3.20 6.53
N ALA A 51 1.59 4.09 5.54
CA ALA A 51 0.36 4.79 5.20
C ALA A 51 -0.75 3.85 4.73
N TRP A 52 -0.41 2.79 3.98
CA TRP A 52 -1.38 1.74 3.66
C TRP A 52 -1.85 0.98 4.90
N ALA A 53 -0.95 0.64 5.82
CA ALA A 53 -1.30 -0.05 7.06
C ALA A 53 -2.25 0.79 7.94
N GLU A 54 -2.00 2.10 8.05
CA GLU A 54 -2.89 3.03 8.72
C GLU A 54 -4.26 3.12 8.05
N ARG A 55 -4.30 3.21 6.72
CA ARG A 55 -5.56 3.24 5.95
C ARG A 55 -6.39 1.98 6.18
N VAL A 56 -5.74 0.81 6.20
CA VAL A 56 -6.37 -0.48 6.52
C VAL A 56 -6.93 -0.49 7.94
N ALA A 57 -6.19 0.03 8.93
CA ALA A 57 -6.71 0.14 10.29
C ALA A 57 -7.92 1.07 10.36
N ARG A 58 -7.85 2.26 9.75
CA ARG A 58 -8.95 3.24 9.73
C ARG A 58 -10.21 2.71 9.04
N SER A 59 -10.08 1.87 8.00
CA SER A 59 -11.25 1.30 7.31
C SER A 59 -12.07 0.35 8.20
N THR A 60 -11.49 -0.15 9.30
CA THR A 60 -12.16 -1.03 10.27
C THR A 60 -12.77 -0.31 11.48
N ALA A 61 -12.90 1.03 11.44
CA ALA A 61 -13.47 1.83 12.54
C ALA A 61 -14.86 1.40 13.01
N HIS A 62 -15.60 0.69 12.16
CA HIS A 62 -16.96 0.23 12.39
C HIS A 62 -17.03 -1.22 12.94
N LEU A 63 -15.87 -1.86 13.16
CA LEU A 63 -15.75 -3.24 13.62
C LEU A 63 -15.17 -3.28 15.04
N ASP A 64 -15.63 -4.24 15.85
CA ASP A 64 -14.96 -4.61 17.10
C ASP A 64 -13.53 -5.13 16.86
N ASP A 65 -12.76 -5.30 17.93
CA ASP A 65 -11.33 -5.63 17.81
C ASP A 65 -11.06 -6.98 17.12
N GLU A 66 -11.89 -7.98 17.37
CA GLU A 66 -11.74 -9.32 16.78
C GLU A 66 -12.05 -9.26 15.29
N SER A 67 -13.22 -8.73 14.92
CA SER A 67 -13.65 -8.56 13.53
C SER A 67 -12.70 -7.66 12.73
N ALA A 68 -12.18 -6.60 13.37
CA ALA A 68 -11.19 -5.72 12.75
C ALA A 68 -9.88 -6.47 12.47
N SER A 69 -9.37 -7.24 13.44
CA SER A 69 -8.16 -8.03 13.28
C SER A 69 -8.27 -9.00 12.10
N GLU A 70 -9.39 -9.74 12.02
CA GLU A 70 -9.67 -10.66 10.92
C GLU A 70 -9.75 -9.95 9.56
N SER A 71 -10.41 -8.79 9.52
CA SER A 71 -10.56 -7.99 8.30
C SER A 71 -9.25 -7.35 7.83
N MET A 72 -8.40 -6.91 8.76
CA MET A 72 -7.11 -6.27 8.47
C MET A 72 -6.06 -7.28 8.01
N TYR A 73 -6.05 -8.50 8.56
CA TYR A 73 -5.02 -9.50 8.31
C TYR A 73 -4.68 -9.75 6.82
N PRO A 74 -5.65 -10.04 5.93
CA PRO A 74 -5.34 -10.28 4.52
C PRO A 74 -4.74 -9.05 3.83
N GLN A 75 -5.19 -7.85 4.18
CA GLN A 75 -4.70 -6.59 3.63
C GLN A 75 -3.27 -6.31 4.09
N LEU A 76 -2.99 -6.40 5.40
CA LEU A 76 -1.64 -6.24 5.94
C LEU A 76 -0.65 -7.27 5.38
N LYS A 77 -1.11 -8.50 5.10
CA LYS A 77 -0.32 -9.52 4.42
C LYS A 77 0.00 -9.13 2.98
N ALA A 78 -0.98 -8.57 2.26
CA ALA A 78 -0.78 -8.08 0.89
C ALA A 78 0.21 -6.90 0.84
N ILE A 79 0.14 -5.95 1.78
CA ILE A 79 1.11 -4.84 1.90
C ILE A 79 2.53 -5.39 2.00
N ARG A 80 2.79 -6.28 2.96
CA ARG A 80 4.13 -6.85 3.17
C ARG A 80 4.65 -7.61 1.94
N LYS A 81 3.78 -8.37 1.28
CA LYS A 81 4.14 -9.08 0.05
C LYS A 81 4.46 -8.14 -1.10
N LEU A 82 3.69 -7.05 -1.22
CA LEU A 82 3.89 -6.02 -2.22
C LEU A 82 5.21 -5.28 -1.98
N MET A 83 5.47 -4.80 -0.76
CA MET A 83 6.75 -4.18 -0.37
C MET A 83 7.93 -5.09 -0.70
N ARG A 84 7.88 -6.36 -0.30
CA ARG A 84 8.97 -7.30 -0.55
C ARG A 84 9.20 -7.56 -2.04
N LEU A 85 8.14 -7.56 -2.85
CA LEU A 85 8.25 -7.73 -4.29
C LEU A 85 8.91 -6.51 -4.94
N ILE A 86 8.51 -5.30 -4.52
CA ILE A 86 9.11 -4.04 -4.98
C ILE A 86 10.58 -3.96 -4.57
N SER A 87 10.90 -4.25 -3.31
CA SER A 87 12.28 -4.28 -2.81
C SER A 87 13.16 -5.24 -3.60
N ARG A 88 12.66 -6.47 -3.87
CA ARG A 88 13.40 -7.44 -4.69
C ARG A 88 13.59 -6.97 -6.12
N TRP A 89 12.61 -6.31 -6.72
CA TRP A 89 12.76 -5.75 -8.06
C TRP A 89 13.81 -4.63 -8.05
N GLY A 90 13.69 -3.66 -7.14
CA GLY A 90 14.65 -2.56 -7.00
C GLY A 90 16.09 -3.05 -6.83
N ALA A 91 16.30 -4.05 -5.96
CA ALA A 91 17.62 -4.65 -5.74
C ALA A 91 18.21 -5.39 -6.96
N ASN A 92 17.40 -5.68 -7.98
CA ASN A 92 17.80 -6.47 -9.15
C ASN A 92 17.46 -5.77 -10.47
N LEU A 93 17.43 -4.43 -10.51
CA LEU A 93 17.05 -3.64 -11.68
C LEU A 93 17.77 -4.04 -12.98
N GLU A 94 19.08 -4.29 -12.88
CA GLU A 94 19.94 -4.65 -14.02
C GLU A 94 19.91 -6.14 -14.38
N VAL A 95 19.48 -6.99 -13.44
CA VAL A 95 19.56 -8.46 -13.57
C VAL A 95 18.22 -9.06 -13.97
N TRP A 96 17.11 -8.44 -13.58
CA TRP A 96 15.80 -8.96 -13.90
C TRP A 96 15.48 -8.80 -15.39
N GLU A 97 15.15 -9.92 -16.00
CA GLU A 97 14.68 -9.98 -17.39
C GLU A 97 13.23 -9.53 -17.49
N LYS A 98 12.79 -9.21 -18.72
CA LYS A 98 11.43 -8.74 -19.01
C LYS A 98 10.35 -9.65 -18.42
N GLU A 99 10.49 -10.98 -18.55
CA GLU A 99 9.54 -11.96 -18.02
C GLU A 99 9.40 -11.88 -16.48
N GLN A 100 10.51 -11.68 -15.76
CA GLN A 100 10.50 -11.55 -14.30
C GLN A 100 9.82 -10.24 -13.86
N LYS A 101 10.05 -9.16 -14.62
CA LYS A 101 9.39 -7.87 -14.40
C LYS A 101 7.88 -7.98 -14.68
N GLU A 102 7.48 -8.66 -15.74
CA GLU A 102 6.06 -8.91 -16.07
C GLU A 102 5.35 -9.75 -14.99
N ASP A 103 5.97 -10.83 -14.50
CA ASP A 103 5.46 -11.63 -13.38
C ASP A 103 5.34 -10.79 -12.08
N ALA A 104 6.30 -9.89 -11.84
CA ALA A 104 6.22 -8.96 -10.72
C ALA A 104 5.04 -8.00 -10.87
N ILE A 105 4.80 -7.47 -12.07
CA ILE A 105 3.66 -6.59 -12.36
C ILE A 105 2.32 -7.29 -12.12
N GLU A 106 2.16 -8.53 -12.59
CA GLU A 106 0.93 -9.30 -12.35
C GLU A 106 0.67 -9.45 -10.85
N LYS A 107 1.70 -9.80 -10.08
CA LYS A 107 1.62 -9.93 -8.61
C LYS A 107 1.34 -8.60 -7.93
N ILE A 108 1.95 -7.51 -8.39
CA ILE A 108 1.71 -6.15 -7.88
C ILE A 108 0.23 -5.80 -8.02
N LEU A 109 -0.35 -6.01 -9.20
CA LEU A 109 -1.77 -5.77 -9.47
C LEU A 109 -2.68 -6.66 -8.62
N ALA A 110 -2.32 -7.93 -8.45
CA ALA A 110 -3.07 -8.86 -7.60
C ALA A 110 -3.07 -8.44 -6.12
N TYR A 111 -1.92 -8.02 -5.58
CA TYR A 111 -1.85 -7.50 -4.21
C TYR A 111 -2.60 -6.18 -4.08
N ARG A 112 -2.48 -5.28 -5.06
CA ARG A 112 -3.19 -4.00 -5.05
C ARG A 112 -4.72 -4.16 -5.05
N LYS A 113 -5.24 -5.18 -5.74
CA LYS A 113 -6.65 -5.59 -5.69
C LYS A 113 -7.08 -6.10 -4.32
N THR A 114 -6.16 -6.66 -3.53
CA THR A 114 -6.45 -7.07 -2.14
C THR A 114 -6.52 -5.86 -1.20
N LEU A 115 -5.79 -4.78 -1.50
CA LEU A 115 -5.74 -3.56 -0.67
C LEU A 115 -6.92 -2.61 -0.89
N SER A 116 -7.53 -2.65 -2.07
CA SER A 116 -8.72 -1.85 -2.39
C SER A 116 -9.73 -2.73 -3.08
N ASN A 117 -10.97 -2.64 -2.62
CA ASN A 117 -12.10 -3.24 -3.32
C ASN A 117 -12.39 -2.56 -4.67
N GLU A 118 -11.71 -1.46 -4.97
CA GLU A 118 -11.77 -0.77 -6.25
C GLU A 118 -10.57 -1.14 -7.13
N PRO A 119 -10.81 -1.46 -8.41
CA PRO A 119 -9.73 -1.64 -9.37
C PRO A 119 -8.95 -0.33 -9.54
N LEU A 120 -7.67 -0.43 -9.87
CA LEU A 120 -6.90 0.73 -10.31
C LEU A 120 -7.59 1.37 -11.52
N PRO A 121 -7.67 2.70 -11.64
CA PRO A 121 -8.18 3.32 -12.86
C PRO A 121 -7.34 2.88 -14.07
N GLN A 122 -7.99 2.64 -15.20
CA GLN A 122 -7.36 2.06 -16.41
C GLN A 122 -6.06 2.77 -16.84
N PRO A 123 -5.95 4.12 -16.84
CA PRO A 123 -4.70 4.79 -17.19
C PRO A 123 -3.50 4.42 -16.31
N TYR A 124 -3.74 4.09 -15.04
CA TYR A 124 -2.68 3.62 -14.13
C TYR A 124 -2.33 2.16 -14.39
N GLN A 125 -3.32 1.32 -14.72
CA GLN A 125 -3.06 -0.08 -15.10
C GLN A 125 -2.17 -0.14 -16.35
N GLU A 126 -2.50 0.63 -17.38
CA GLU A 126 -1.71 0.69 -18.62
C GLU A 126 -0.27 1.15 -18.35
N LYS A 127 -0.08 2.20 -17.54
CA LYS A 127 1.27 2.65 -17.14
C LYS A 127 2.05 1.58 -16.38
N ILE A 128 1.40 0.90 -15.44
CA ILE A 128 2.02 -0.19 -14.65
C ILE A 128 2.46 -1.33 -15.58
N THR A 129 1.65 -1.68 -16.59
CA THR A 129 2.00 -2.76 -17.54
C THR A 129 3.16 -2.43 -18.47
N LEU A 130 3.52 -1.15 -18.62
CA LEU A 130 4.65 -0.70 -19.43
C LEU A 130 5.97 -0.63 -18.64
N LEU A 131 5.93 -0.72 -17.31
CA LEU A 131 7.14 -0.64 -16.46
C LEU A 131 8.22 -1.69 -16.79
N PRO A 132 7.91 -2.94 -17.21
CA PRO A 132 8.93 -3.90 -17.60
C PRO A 132 9.83 -3.43 -18.75
N GLU A 133 9.35 -2.50 -19.58
CA GLU A 133 10.07 -1.93 -20.71
C GLU A 133 10.78 -0.61 -20.36
N GLN A 134 10.51 -0.07 -19.17
CA GLN A 134 11.14 1.16 -18.71
C GLN A 134 12.51 0.88 -18.10
N HIS A 135 13.41 1.83 -18.31
CA HIS A 135 14.70 1.86 -17.63
C HIS A 135 14.60 2.73 -16.38
N PHE A 136 15.07 2.19 -15.26
CA PHE A 136 15.24 2.91 -14.00
C PHE A 136 16.72 2.93 -13.67
N GLU A 137 17.24 4.10 -13.33
CA GLU A 137 18.66 4.27 -13.02
C GLU A 137 19.02 3.72 -11.64
N ASN A 138 18.04 3.71 -10.72
CA ASN A 138 18.24 3.26 -9.34
C ASN A 138 16.91 2.78 -8.72
N PRO A 139 16.97 2.06 -7.57
CA PRO A 139 15.79 1.54 -6.89
C PRO A 139 14.80 2.63 -6.45
N THR A 140 15.30 3.82 -6.09
CA THR A 140 14.49 4.98 -5.69
C THR A 140 13.48 5.35 -6.78
N GLN A 141 13.92 5.50 -8.03
CA GLN A 141 13.04 5.84 -9.16
C GLN A 141 11.92 4.79 -9.37
N LEU A 142 12.25 3.51 -9.24
CA LEU A 142 11.25 2.43 -9.33
C LEU A 142 10.23 2.52 -8.20
N VAL A 143 10.69 2.68 -6.95
CA VAL A 143 9.84 2.75 -5.76
C VAL A 143 8.91 3.96 -5.83
N GLU A 144 9.42 5.13 -6.25
CA GLU A 144 8.63 6.34 -6.44
C GLU A 144 7.56 6.17 -7.52
N GLU A 145 7.94 5.64 -8.68
CA GLU A 145 7.01 5.45 -9.80
C GLU A 145 5.90 4.46 -9.44
N LEU A 146 6.25 3.33 -8.81
CA LEU A 146 5.26 2.37 -8.33
C LEU A 146 4.37 2.95 -7.24
N SER A 147 4.92 3.68 -6.27
CA SER A 147 4.14 4.31 -5.20
C SER A 147 3.11 5.28 -5.78
N ARG A 148 3.54 6.12 -6.73
CA ARG A 148 2.70 7.06 -7.46
C ARG A 148 1.59 6.36 -8.24
N LEU A 149 1.92 5.36 -9.05
CA LEU A 149 0.95 4.66 -9.89
C LEU A 149 -0.06 3.81 -9.08
N LEU A 150 0.35 3.29 -7.92
CA LEU A 150 -0.53 2.50 -7.05
C LEU A 150 -1.49 3.36 -6.21
N GLY A 151 -1.47 4.68 -6.40
CA GLY A 151 -2.37 5.63 -5.75
C GLY A 151 -1.91 6.04 -4.36
N PHE A 152 -0.60 6.13 -4.16
CA PHE A 152 -0.01 6.81 -3.02
C PHE A 152 0.70 8.07 -3.49
N GLU A 153 0.01 9.20 -3.37
CA GLU A 153 0.69 10.48 -3.28
C GLU A 153 1.25 10.54 -1.86
N GLY A 154 2.55 10.22 -1.71
CA GLY A 154 3.25 10.51 -0.46
C GLY A 154 2.92 11.95 -0.06
N GLY A 155 2.64 12.17 1.23
CA GLY A 155 1.98 13.35 1.81
C GLY A 155 2.62 14.71 1.58
N LYS A 156 3.03 15.06 0.36
CA LYS A 156 2.99 16.41 -0.15
C LYS A 156 1.56 16.67 -0.53
N SER A 157 0.82 17.17 0.46
CA SER A 157 -0.30 18.06 0.20
C SER A 157 0.15 19.01 -0.90
N SER A 158 -0.41 18.83 -2.09
CA SER A 158 -0.37 19.81 -3.16
C SER A 158 -1.12 21.04 -2.64
N SER A 159 -0.40 21.84 -1.84
CA SER A 159 -0.56 23.29 -1.83
C SER A 159 -0.27 23.73 -3.25
N ASN A 160 -1.32 23.72 -4.09
CA ASN A 160 -1.55 24.60 -5.21
C ASN A 160 -2.72 24.02 -6.02
N ILE A 161 -3.92 24.48 -5.70
CA ILE A 161 -4.88 24.82 -6.74
C ILE A 161 -5.25 26.27 -6.44
N GLU A 162 -4.89 27.12 -7.41
CA GLU A 162 -5.22 28.55 -7.52
C GLU A 162 -6.73 28.81 -7.47
#